data_AF-A0A9K3GN18-F1
#
_entry.id   AF-A0A9K3GN18-F1
#
_cell.length_a   1.000
_cell.length_b   1.000
_cell.length_c   1.000
_cell.angle_alpha   90.00
_cell.angle_beta   90.00
_cell.angle_gamma   90.00
#
_symmetry.space_group_name_H-M   'P 1'
#
loop_
_entity.id
_entity.type
_entity.pdbx_description
1 polymer ?
#
loop_
_entity_poly.entity_id
_entity_poly.type
_entity_poly.pdbx_seq_one_letter_code
_entity_poly.pdbx_strand_id
1 'polypeptide(L)'
;MMKALYHIEPECQIVGHDEEVTVGTKTLKFGKVPMLHWPDSSYTYLKEDKVLFSNDAFGQHFPGDDLFCDHHDRSHVSREMQSYTANIIGPFIGPKGSMEKGLGKVVATTEGDIDMICPSHGVIFRTPEDIKMALDLYVSYTKNSHIRPKVLVLYDSMYGTTSKIARAIEQGVVDAGAEVKLVNTRASDLERVATEAFDCACVAVGSPTINATVMPSIHAALGYLKGDIFQRAQELGAELGRQALEKAKKE
;
A
#
# COMPACT_ATOMS: atom_id res chain seq x y z
N MET A 1 -4.75 27.96 -2.38
CA MET A 1 -3.61 27.65 -1.47
C MET A 1 -2.47 28.64 -1.61
N MET A 2 -1.85 28.77 -2.80
CA MET A 2 -0.66 29.62 -3.02
C MET A 2 -0.85 31.09 -2.60
N LYS A 3 -1.94 31.74 -3.02
CA LYS A 3 -2.26 33.12 -2.60
C LYS A 3 -2.46 33.25 -1.09
N ALA A 4 -3.10 32.25 -0.47
CA ALA A 4 -3.49 32.29 0.93
C ALA A 4 -2.32 32.01 1.89
N LEU A 5 -1.40 31.12 1.50
CA LEU A 5 -0.26 30.73 2.35
C LEU A 5 1.02 31.50 2.02
N TYR A 6 1.24 31.81 0.74
CA TYR A 6 2.50 32.36 0.26
C TYR A 6 2.36 33.76 -0.34
N HIS A 7 1.13 34.29 -0.47
CA HIS A 7 0.86 35.59 -1.11
C HIS A 7 1.38 35.69 -2.55
N ILE A 8 1.48 34.55 -3.24
CA ILE A 8 1.88 34.46 -4.65
C ILE A 8 0.64 34.17 -5.49
N GLU A 9 0.48 34.92 -6.59
CA GLU A 9 -0.47 34.66 -7.67
C GLU A 9 0.31 34.32 -8.94
N PRO A 10 0.74 33.06 -9.11
CA PRO A 10 1.41 32.67 -10.34
C PRO A 10 0.40 32.65 -11.50
N GLU A 11 0.87 32.94 -12.70
CA GLU A 11 0.12 32.62 -13.91
C GLU A 11 0.01 31.10 -14.01
N CYS A 12 -1.20 30.58 -13.88
CA CYS A 12 -1.49 29.15 -13.89
C CYS A 12 -2.32 28.79 -15.11
N GLN A 13 -1.89 27.77 -15.85
CA GLN A 13 -2.74 27.06 -16.80
C GLN A 13 -3.35 25.84 -16.12
N ILE A 14 -4.69 25.77 -16.11
CA ILE A 14 -5.40 24.58 -15.61
C ILE A 14 -5.46 23.57 -16.74
N VAL A 15 -4.86 22.40 -16.55
CA VAL A 15 -4.97 21.28 -17.49
C VAL A 15 -6.10 20.34 -17.10
N GLY A 16 -6.86 19.88 -18.10
CA GLY A 16 -7.92 18.89 -18.01
C GLY A 16 -7.42 17.45 -17.94
N HIS A 17 -8.36 16.50 -17.92
CA HIS A 17 -8.02 15.09 -18.12
C HIS A 17 -7.89 14.81 -19.62
N ASP A 18 -6.83 14.10 -20.00
CA ASP A 18 -6.43 13.80 -21.39
C ASP A 18 -6.13 15.05 -22.23
N GLU A 19 -5.94 16.21 -21.59
CA GLU A 19 -5.43 17.40 -22.26
C GLU A 19 -3.95 17.18 -22.64
N GLU A 20 -3.57 17.67 -23.82
CA GLU A 20 -2.21 17.60 -24.33
C GLU A 20 -1.60 19.01 -24.42
N VAL A 21 -0.36 19.14 -23.95
CA VAL A 21 0.46 20.36 -24.10
C VAL A 21 1.74 19.98 -24.81
N THR A 22 2.00 20.63 -25.95
CA THR A 22 3.24 20.46 -26.70
C THR A 22 4.30 21.45 -26.21
N VAL A 23 5.48 20.94 -25.86
CA VAL A 23 6.65 21.70 -25.47
C VAL A 23 7.81 21.34 -26.41
N GLY A 24 8.14 22.25 -27.34
CA GLY A 24 9.11 21.96 -28.39
C GLY A 24 8.63 20.84 -29.31
N THR A 25 9.37 19.73 -29.36
CA THR A 25 9.04 18.54 -30.15
C THR A 25 8.39 17.42 -29.33
N LYS A 26 8.01 17.72 -28.08
CA LYS A 26 7.50 16.75 -27.10
C LYS A 26 6.07 17.08 -26.69
N THR A 27 5.28 16.06 -26.42
CA THR A 27 3.86 16.19 -26.06
C THR A 27 3.59 15.56 -24.70
N LEU A 28 3.13 16.40 -23.77
CA LEU A 28 2.72 16.01 -22.42
C LEU A 28 1.20 15.80 -22.40
N LYS A 29 0.75 14.59 -22.08
CA LYS A 29 -0.67 14.26 -21.88
C LYS A 29 -0.97 14.13 -20.39
N PHE A 30 -1.95 14.87 -19.90
CA PHE A 30 -2.25 14.97 -18.47
C PHE A 30 -3.38 14.03 -18.05
N GLY A 31 -3.22 13.35 -16.93
CA GLY A 31 -4.23 12.48 -16.34
C GLY A 31 -4.62 12.91 -14.94
N LYS A 32 -5.92 12.86 -14.61
CA LYS A 32 -6.40 13.20 -13.25
C LYS A 32 -6.82 11.95 -12.48
N VAL A 33 -6.29 11.80 -11.28
CA VAL A 33 -6.56 10.69 -10.35
C VAL A 33 -6.90 11.23 -8.96
N PRO A 34 -8.00 12.00 -8.84
CA PRO A 34 -8.37 12.60 -7.56
C PRO A 34 -8.54 11.52 -6.49
N MET A 35 -8.10 11.86 -5.27
CA MET A 35 -8.04 10.98 -4.12
C MET A 35 -7.10 9.79 -4.32
N LEU A 36 -6.06 9.91 -5.16
CA LEU A 36 -4.95 8.94 -5.23
C LEU A 36 -3.61 9.66 -5.04
N HIS A 37 -3.32 10.23 -3.87
CA HIS A 37 -4.12 10.20 -2.63
C HIS A 37 -4.69 11.56 -2.20
N TRP A 38 -4.51 12.62 -2.99
CA TRP A 38 -5.04 13.95 -2.74
C TRP A 38 -6.09 14.36 -3.79
N PRO A 39 -6.97 15.34 -3.50
CA PRO A 39 -7.97 15.82 -4.45
C PRO A 39 -7.40 16.35 -5.78
N ASP A 40 -6.14 16.80 -5.78
CA ASP A 40 -5.41 17.38 -6.92
C ASP A 40 -4.44 16.39 -7.59
N SER A 41 -4.37 15.14 -7.11
CA SER A 41 -3.47 14.13 -7.68
C SER A 41 -3.68 13.93 -9.18
N SER A 42 -2.56 13.91 -9.90
CA SER A 42 -2.50 13.79 -11.35
C SER A 42 -1.23 13.05 -11.77
N TYR A 43 -1.20 12.60 -13.02
CA TYR A 43 -0.01 12.05 -13.67
C TYR A 43 0.19 12.75 -15.02
N THR A 44 1.39 12.64 -15.57
CA THR A 44 1.72 13.21 -16.89
C THR A 44 2.45 12.16 -17.70
N TYR A 45 2.04 11.99 -18.95
CA TYR A 45 2.64 11.06 -19.88
C TYR A 45 3.33 11.82 -21.01
N LEU A 46 4.63 11.58 -21.20
CA LEU A 46 5.41 12.12 -22.29
C LEU A 46 5.38 11.13 -23.46
N LYS A 47 4.63 11.46 -24.51
CA LYS A 47 4.24 10.51 -25.56
C LYS A 47 5.41 9.97 -26.36
N GLU A 48 6.34 10.83 -26.76
CA GLU A 48 7.41 10.45 -27.68
C GLU A 48 8.48 9.58 -27.01
N ASP A 49 8.73 9.78 -25.71
CA ASP A 49 9.71 9.00 -24.94
C ASP A 49 9.06 7.92 -24.06
N LYS A 50 7.73 7.82 -24.10
CA LYS A 50 6.92 6.85 -23.35
C LYS A 50 7.20 6.86 -21.84
N VAL A 51 7.37 8.05 -21.28
CA VAL A 51 7.67 8.25 -19.86
C VAL A 51 6.40 8.65 -19.11
N LEU A 52 6.05 7.87 -18.09
CA LEU A 52 4.97 8.18 -17.15
C LEU A 52 5.55 8.86 -15.90
N PHE A 53 5.29 10.16 -15.74
CA PHE A 53 5.49 10.87 -14.49
C PHE A 53 4.27 10.63 -13.59
N SER A 54 4.39 9.67 -12.67
CA SER A 54 3.27 9.13 -11.89
C SER A 54 3.03 9.84 -10.56
N ASN A 55 3.92 10.76 -10.16
CA ASN A 55 3.89 11.40 -8.85
C ASN A 55 3.87 10.33 -7.73
N ASP A 56 2.95 10.40 -6.76
CA ASP A 56 2.94 9.48 -5.61
C ASP A 56 2.63 8.02 -6.00
N ALA A 57 1.95 7.80 -7.12
CA ALA A 57 1.67 6.46 -7.61
C ALA A 57 2.98 5.77 -8.05
N PHE A 58 3.09 4.48 -7.73
CA PHE A 58 4.29 3.65 -7.90
C PHE A 58 5.52 4.09 -7.09
N GLY A 59 5.37 5.12 -6.24
CA GLY A 59 6.44 5.61 -5.40
C GLY A 59 6.75 4.72 -4.19
N GLN A 60 7.86 5.04 -3.54
CA GLN A 60 8.27 4.45 -2.28
C GLN A 60 9.14 5.43 -1.46
N HIS A 61 9.39 5.13 -0.19
CA HIS A 61 10.34 5.85 0.65
C HIS A 61 11.66 5.06 0.80
N PHE A 62 12.39 4.87 -0.30
CA PHE A 62 13.63 4.10 -0.38
C PHE A 62 14.82 5.05 -0.51
N PRO A 63 15.67 5.16 0.53
CA PRO A 63 16.89 5.94 0.48
C PRO A 63 18.01 5.14 -0.20
N GLY A 64 17.92 5.00 -1.52
CA GLY A 64 18.92 4.32 -2.35
C GLY A 64 20.06 5.25 -2.80
N ASP A 65 21.24 4.67 -3.06
CA ASP A 65 22.40 5.40 -3.59
C ASP A 65 22.31 5.67 -5.11
N ASP A 66 21.32 5.10 -5.79
CA ASP A 66 21.10 5.25 -7.22
C ASP A 66 19.61 5.51 -7.52
N LEU A 67 19.35 6.19 -8.64
CA LEU A 67 18.02 6.54 -9.11
C LEU A 67 17.25 5.37 -9.71
N PHE A 68 17.91 4.35 -10.25
CA PHE A 68 17.25 3.33 -11.07
C PHE A 68 17.01 2.01 -10.33
N CYS A 69 15.81 1.44 -10.50
CA CYS A 69 15.40 0.20 -9.84
C CYS A 69 16.33 -0.98 -10.14
N ASP A 70 16.82 -1.09 -11.38
CA ASP A 70 17.69 -2.18 -11.84
C ASP A 70 19.09 -2.17 -11.19
N HIS A 71 19.46 -1.10 -10.48
CA HIS A 71 20.70 -1.02 -9.71
C HIS A 71 20.53 -1.45 -8.24
N HIS A 72 19.32 -1.81 -7.81
CA HIS A 72 19.00 -2.20 -6.44
C HIS A 72 18.42 -3.61 -6.36
N ASP A 73 18.33 -4.16 -5.15
CA ASP A 73 17.56 -5.38 -4.93
C ASP A 73 16.05 -5.08 -5.07
N ARG A 74 15.46 -5.59 -6.16
CA ARG A 74 14.02 -5.51 -6.44
C ARG A 74 13.15 -6.02 -5.28
N SER A 75 13.64 -6.97 -4.49
CA SER A 75 12.93 -7.48 -3.32
C SER A 75 12.82 -6.43 -2.22
N HIS A 76 13.82 -5.54 -2.09
CA HIS A 76 13.78 -4.44 -1.14
C HIS A 76 12.93 -3.29 -1.68
N VAL A 77 13.08 -2.93 -2.97
CA VAL A 77 12.23 -1.91 -3.61
C VAL A 77 10.73 -2.26 -3.50
N SER A 78 10.35 -3.50 -3.82
CA SER A 78 8.96 -3.96 -3.71
C SER A 78 8.43 -3.95 -2.27
N ARG A 79 9.27 -4.24 -1.28
CA ARG A 79 8.91 -4.10 0.15
C ARG A 79 8.65 -2.65 0.54
N GLU A 80 9.47 -1.70 0.07
CA GLU A 80 9.22 -0.28 0.35
C GLU A 80 7.99 0.25 -0.40
N MET A 81 7.71 -0.25 -1.62
CA MET A 81 6.46 0.04 -2.32
C MET A 81 5.25 -0.47 -1.53
N GLN A 82 5.35 -1.69 -0.95
CA GLN A 82 4.31 -2.22 -0.07
C GLN A 82 4.13 -1.36 1.19
N SER A 83 5.22 -0.96 1.85
CA SER A 83 5.15 -0.08 3.03
C SER A 83 4.47 1.24 2.70
N TYR A 84 4.94 1.93 1.64
CA TYR A 84 4.36 3.20 1.19
C TYR A 84 2.87 3.04 0.87
N THR A 85 2.53 2.00 0.12
CA THR A 85 1.15 1.71 -0.26
C THR A 85 0.29 1.43 0.97
N ALA A 86 0.75 0.60 1.92
CA ALA A 86 0.00 0.27 3.13
C ALA A 86 -0.30 1.49 4.00
N ASN A 87 0.66 2.41 4.11
CA ASN A 87 0.60 3.52 5.03
C ASN A 87 -0.07 4.78 4.47
N ILE A 88 0.05 5.01 3.17
CA ILE A 88 -0.40 6.26 2.54
C ILE A 88 -1.58 6.01 1.60
N ILE A 89 -1.46 5.02 0.73
CA ILE A 89 -2.42 4.77 -0.35
C ILE A 89 -3.53 3.77 0.07
N GLY A 90 -3.30 3.00 1.14
CA GLY A 90 -4.13 1.90 1.63
C GLY A 90 -5.65 2.17 1.65
N PRO A 91 -6.11 3.34 2.13
CA PRO A 91 -7.53 3.71 2.14
C PRO A 91 -8.19 3.86 0.76
N PHE A 92 -7.40 3.88 -0.32
CA PHE A 92 -7.85 4.17 -1.68
C PHE A 92 -7.80 2.94 -2.62
N ILE A 93 -7.54 1.75 -2.07
CA ILE A 93 -7.32 0.51 -2.83
C ILE A 93 -8.58 -0.34 -2.97
N GLY A 94 -9.50 -0.30 -2.00
CA GLY A 94 -10.64 -1.21 -1.95
C GLY A 94 -11.67 -1.01 -3.08
N PRO A 95 -12.80 -1.74 -3.05
CA PRO A 95 -13.80 -1.73 -4.14
C PRO A 95 -14.41 -0.36 -4.46
N LYS A 96 -14.31 0.59 -3.52
CA LYS A 96 -14.75 1.98 -3.67
C LYS A 96 -13.59 2.97 -3.83
N GLY A 97 -12.37 2.46 -3.82
CA GLY A 97 -11.12 3.18 -3.94
C GLY A 97 -10.90 3.78 -5.33
N SER A 98 -9.99 4.74 -5.40
CA SER A 98 -9.59 5.42 -6.62
C SER A 98 -8.49 4.68 -7.39
N MET A 99 -7.77 3.73 -6.76
CA MET A 99 -6.60 3.07 -7.35
C MET A 99 -6.93 2.31 -8.64
N GLU A 100 -7.95 1.43 -8.63
CA GLU A 100 -8.31 0.64 -9.82
C GLU A 100 -8.71 1.52 -11.01
N LYS A 101 -9.51 2.55 -10.75
CA LYS A 101 -9.89 3.56 -11.76
C LYS A 101 -8.67 4.34 -12.24
N GLY A 102 -7.74 4.68 -11.34
CA GLY A 102 -6.49 5.36 -11.66
C GLY A 102 -5.61 4.52 -12.58
N LEU A 103 -5.44 3.22 -12.30
CA LEU A 103 -4.71 2.30 -13.17
C LEU A 103 -5.37 2.18 -14.54
N GLY A 104 -6.71 2.04 -14.60
CA GLY A 104 -7.45 2.00 -15.87
C GLY A 104 -7.25 3.27 -16.71
N LYS A 105 -7.21 4.44 -16.06
CA LYS A 105 -6.91 5.72 -16.71
C LYS A 105 -5.47 5.78 -17.21
N VAL A 106 -4.49 5.35 -16.42
CA VAL A 106 -3.08 5.29 -16.85
C VAL A 106 -2.95 4.42 -18.10
N VAL A 107 -3.54 3.23 -18.10
CA VAL A 107 -3.53 2.33 -19.28
C VAL A 107 -4.20 3.01 -20.49
N ALA A 108 -5.34 3.69 -20.30
CA ALA A 108 -6.01 4.40 -21.38
C ALA A 108 -5.21 5.61 -21.92
N THR A 109 -4.57 6.38 -21.04
CA THR A 109 -3.79 7.57 -21.42
C THR A 109 -2.51 7.19 -22.15
N THR A 110 -1.85 6.10 -21.71
CA THR A 110 -0.57 5.60 -22.25
C THR A 110 -0.74 4.60 -23.39
N GLU A 111 -1.96 4.12 -23.62
CA GLU A 111 -2.25 3.00 -24.54
C GLU A 111 -1.47 1.71 -24.19
N GLY A 112 -1.02 1.61 -22.94
CA GLY A 112 -0.17 0.51 -22.46
C GLY A 112 1.29 0.60 -22.92
N ASP A 113 1.67 1.68 -23.59
CA ASP A 113 3.02 1.89 -24.09
C ASP A 113 3.81 2.73 -23.07
N ILE A 114 4.63 2.08 -22.25
CA ILE A 114 5.41 2.73 -21.18
C ILE A 114 6.81 2.13 -21.18
N ASP A 115 7.82 2.97 -21.43
CA ASP A 115 9.24 2.58 -21.35
C ASP A 115 9.88 3.05 -20.04
N MET A 116 9.22 3.94 -19.29
CA MET A 116 9.71 4.40 -17.98
C MET A 116 8.59 4.91 -17.08
N ILE A 117 8.64 4.57 -15.79
CA ILE A 117 7.79 5.14 -14.73
C ILE A 117 8.68 5.95 -13.77
N CYS A 118 8.36 7.23 -13.64
CA CYS A 118 9.05 8.23 -12.82
C CYS A 118 8.13 8.70 -11.68
N PRO A 119 8.14 8.05 -10.51
CA PRO A 119 7.42 8.53 -9.35
C PRO A 119 8.07 9.80 -8.73
N SER A 120 7.35 10.50 -7.87
CA SER A 120 7.87 11.64 -7.08
C SER A 120 8.83 11.22 -5.97
N HIS A 121 8.78 9.95 -5.56
CA HIS A 121 9.53 9.42 -4.44
C HIS A 121 10.21 8.09 -4.81
N GLY A 122 11.51 7.99 -4.52
CA GLY A 122 12.25 6.76 -4.67
C GLY A 122 12.92 6.56 -6.02
N VAL A 123 12.92 5.31 -6.49
CA VAL A 123 13.59 4.87 -7.71
C VAL A 123 12.69 4.96 -8.94
N ILE A 124 13.32 5.07 -10.10
CA ILE A 124 12.71 5.06 -11.43
C ILE A 124 12.71 3.63 -11.97
N PHE A 125 11.58 3.22 -12.56
CA PHE A 125 11.45 1.92 -13.24
C PHE A 125 11.66 2.15 -14.73
N ARG A 126 12.73 1.58 -15.32
CA ARG A 126 13.12 1.84 -16.72
C ARG A 126 13.40 0.58 -17.55
N THR A 127 13.36 -0.59 -16.93
CA THR A 127 13.47 -1.87 -17.62
C THR A 127 12.09 -2.51 -17.74
N PRO A 128 11.83 -3.33 -18.77
CA PRO A 128 10.55 -4.03 -18.90
C PRO A 128 10.20 -4.85 -17.65
N GLU A 129 11.19 -5.45 -16.99
CA GLU A 129 11.01 -6.21 -15.76
C GLU A 129 10.57 -5.35 -14.59
N ASP A 130 11.18 -4.17 -14.42
CA ASP A 130 10.86 -3.23 -13.34
C ASP A 130 9.47 -2.61 -13.51
N ILE A 131 9.13 -2.24 -14.75
CA ILE A 131 7.82 -1.67 -15.10
C ILE A 131 6.73 -2.71 -14.86
N LYS A 132 6.96 -3.95 -15.33
CA LYS A 132 6.04 -5.06 -15.10
C LYS A 132 5.85 -5.33 -13.61
N MET A 133 6.93 -5.34 -12.83
CA MET A 133 6.86 -5.52 -11.38
C MET A 133 5.99 -4.44 -10.71
N ALA A 134 6.22 -3.16 -11.03
CA ALA A 134 5.47 -2.05 -10.44
C ALA A 134 3.96 -2.12 -10.77
N LEU A 135 3.64 -2.40 -12.03
CA LEU A 135 2.24 -2.55 -12.49
C LEU A 135 1.58 -3.78 -11.85
N ASP A 136 2.25 -4.93 -11.84
CA ASP A 136 1.72 -6.16 -11.26
C ASP A 136 1.44 -6.01 -9.76
N LEU A 137 2.31 -5.32 -9.01
CA LEU A 137 2.08 -5.03 -7.60
C LEU A 137 0.80 -4.22 -7.41
N TYR A 138 0.64 -3.11 -8.13
CA TYR A 138 -0.56 -2.28 -8.01
C TYR A 138 -1.84 -3.02 -8.44
N VAL A 139 -1.78 -3.84 -9.49
CA VAL A 139 -2.90 -4.72 -9.89
C VAL A 139 -3.19 -5.76 -8.80
N SER A 140 -2.18 -6.32 -8.16
CA SER A 140 -2.37 -7.27 -7.07
C SER A 140 -3.00 -6.62 -5.83
N TYR A 141 -2.75 -5.33 -5.62
CA TYR A 141 -3.34 -4.55 -4.53
C TYR A 141 -4.83 -4.34 -4.74
N THR A 142 -5.24 -3.93 -5.95
CA THR A 142 -6.67 -3.73 -6.27
C THR A 142 -7.47 -5.04 -6.25
N LYS A 143 -6.84 -6.15 -6.63
CA LYS A 143 -7.46 -7.48 -6.64
C LYS A 143 -7.33 -8.25 -5.32
N ASN A 144 -6.62 -7.69 -4.33
CA ASN A 144 -6.23 -8.37 -3.08
C ASN A 144 -5.48 -9.71 -3.29
N SER A 145 -4.84 -9.92 -4.44
CA SER A 145 -4.08 -11.15 -4.72
C SER A 145 -2.67 -11.15 -4.13
N HIS A 146 -2.25 -10.03 -3.52
CA HIS A 146 -1.03 -9.92 -2.73
C HIS A 146 -1.17 -10.52 -1.32
N ILE A 147 -2.40 -10.81 -0.88
CA ILE A 147 -2.64 -11.38 0.44
C ILE A 147 -2.06 -12.79 0.52
N ARG A 148 -1.24 -13.01 1.55
CA ARG A 148 -0.55 -14.28 1.82
C ARG A 148 -1.26 -15.02 2.94
N PRO A 149 -1.11 -16.36 3.05
CA PRO A 149 -1.57 -17.15 4.20
C PRO A 149 -0.70 -16.83 5.44
N LYS A 150 -0.87 -15.61 5.94
CA LYS A 150 -0.09 -14.99 7.00
C LYS A 150 -1.02 -14.47 8.08
N VAL A 151 -0.71 -14.76 9.33
CA VAL A 151 -1.40 -14.24 10.51
C VAL A 151 -0.53 -13.18 11.19
N LEU A 152 -1.05 -11.96 11.32
CA LEU A 152 -0.43 -10.91 12.12
C LEU A 152 -0.99 -10.95 13.54
N VAL A 153 -0.13 -11.15 14.54
CA VAL A 153 -0.49 -11.12 15.96
C VAL A 153 0.02 -9.81 16.57
N LEU A 154 -0.89 -8.85 16.74
CA LEU A 154 -0.63 -7.60 17.46
C LEU A 154 -0.83 -7.84 18.96
N TYR A 155 0.14 -7.48 19.80
CA TYR A 155 -0.03 -7.59 21.24
C TYR A 155 0.72 -6.52 22.05
N ASP A 156 0.21 -6.26 23.25
CA ASP A 156 0.94 -5.57 24.31
C ASP A 156 0.77 -6.37 25.62
N SER A 157 1.73 -6.25 26.54
CA SER A 157 1.70 -6.98 27.80
C SER A 157 2.40 -6.23 28.92
N MET A 158 1.71 -6.12 30.07
CA MET A 158 2.28 -5.55 31.30
C MET A 158 3.16 -6.56 32.05
N TYR A 159 2.65 -7.79 32.24
CA TYR A 159 3.28 -8.82 33.09
C TYR A 159 3.57 -10.13 32.33
N GLY A 160 3.59 -10.08 31.00
CA GLY A 160 3.98 -11.21 30.15
C GLY A 160 2.88 -12.25 29.87
N THR A 161 1.74 -12.24 30.56
CA THR A 161 0.64 -13.20 30.31
C THR A 161 0.13 -13.14 28.87
N THR A 162 -0.15 -11.94 28.35
CA THR A 162 -0.57 -11.75 26.95
C THR A 162 0.52 -12.16 25.97
N SER A 163 1.80 -11.94 26.31
CA SER A 163 2.92 -12.38 25.47
C SER A 163 2.99 -13.91 25.38
N LYS A 164 2.74 -14.63 26.48
CA LYS A 164 2.63 -16.10 26.46
C LYS A 164 1.49 -16.58 25.57
N ILE A 165 0.33 -15.92 25.61
CA ILE A 165 -0.82 -16.24 24.73
C ILE A 165 -0.44 -15.98 23.26
N ALA A 166 0.19 -14.84 22.94
CA ALA A 166 0.62 -14.52 21.59
C ALA A 166 1.60 -15.57 21.04
N ARG A 167 2.54 -16.08 21.86
CA ARG A 167 3.46 -17.17 21.50
C ARG A 167 2.75 -18.51 21.30
N ALA A 168 1.71 -18.81 22.08
CA ALA A 168 0.91 -20.01 21.86
C ALA A 168 0.14 -19.95 20.53
N ILE A 169 -0.41 -18.78 20.17
CA ILE A 169 -1.04 -18.53 18.87
C ILE A 169 0.01 -18.69 17.75
N GLU A 170 1.20 -18.11 17.92
CA GLU A 170 2.32 -18.27 16.99
C GLU A 170 2.58 -19.74 16.67
N GLN A 171 2.75 -20.57 17.70
CA GLN A 171 3.01 -21.99 17.54
C GLN A 171 1.87 -22.69 16.80
N GLY A 172 0.62 -22.43 17.16
CA GLY A 172 -0.53 -23.04 16.49
C GLY A 172 -0.64 -22.67 15.01
N VAL A 173 -0.27 -21.44 14.62
CA VAL A 173 -0.25 -21.01 13.22
C VAL A 173 0.88 -21.70 12.45
N VAL A 174 2.07 -21.81 13.05
CA VAL A 174 3.21 -22.52 12.46
C VAL A 174 2.88 -24.01 12.27
N ASP A 175 2.28 -24.66 13.26
CA ASP A 175 1.88 -26.07 13.19
C ASP A 175 0.84 -26.31 12.09
N ALA A 176 0.02 -25.30 11.78
CA ALA A 176 -0.93 -25.32 10.66
C ALA A 176 -0.28 -25.02 9.29
N GLY A 177 1.02 -24.76 9.23
CA GLY A 177 1.77 -24.50 7.99
C GLY A 177 1.59 -23.10 7.40
N ALA A 178 1.12 -22.13 8.20
CA ALA A 178 0.93 -20.75 7.78
C ALA A 178 2.05 -19.82 8.32
N GLU A 179 2.25 -18.68 7.65
CA GLU A 179 3.19 -17.67 8.13
C GLU A 179 2.58 -16.93 9.33
N VAL A 180 3.40 -16.56 10.31
CA VAL A 180 2.95 -15.76 11.44
C VAL A 180 3.94 -14.66 11.75
N LYS A 181 3.40 -13.48 12.09
CA LYS A 181 4.19 -12.35 12.54
C LYS A 181 3.71 -11.86 13.89
N LEU A 182 4.57 -11.90 14.89
CA LEU A 182 4.30 -11.28 16.19
C LEU A 182 4.83 -9.84 16.22
N VAL A 183 3.95 -8.90 16.58
CA VAL A 183 4.28 -7.49 16.73
C VAL A 183 3.87 -7.03 18.12
N ASN A 184 4.87 -6.64 18.91
CA ASN A 184 4.64 -5.95 20.17
C ASN A 184 4.38 -4.46 19.87
N THR A 185 3.13 -4.02 19.98
CA THR A 185 2.71 -2.66 19.60
C THR A 185 3.34 -1.58 20.46
N ARG A 186 3.84 -1.92 21.66
CA ARG A 186 4.58 -0.97 22.51
C ARG A 186 6.02 -0.76 22.06
N ALA A 187 6.60 -1.72 21.34
CA ALA A 187 7.99 -1.73 20.90
C ALA A 187 8.14 -1.66 19.37
N SER A 188 7.09 -1.26 18.66
CA SER A 188 7.06 -1.20 17.20
C SER A 188 6.31 0.05 16.73
N ASP A 189 6.72 0.57 15.59
CA ASP A 189 6.06 1.72 14.96
C ASP A 189 4.77 1.31 14.25
N LEU A 190 3.84 2.26 14.13
CA LEU A 190 2.56 2.07 13.46
C LEU A 190 2.73 1.77 11.96
N GLU A 191 3.80 2.29 11.35
CA GLU A 191 4.14 2.02 9.95
C GLU A 191 4.35 0.53 9.70
N ARG A 192 5.09 -0.12 10.61
CA ARG A 192 5.32 -1.56 10.57
C ARG A 192 4.04 -2.33 10.79
N VAL A 193 3.17 -1.87 11.68
CA VAL A 193 1.86 -2.50 11.92
C VAL A 193 1.02 -2.52 10.63
N ALA A 194 0.91 -1.40 9.93
CA ALA A 194 0.16 -1.34 8.67
C ALA A 194 0.81 -2.17 7.56
N THR A 195 2.14 -2.10 7.42
CA THR A 195 2.89 -2.87 6.41
C THR A 195 2.72 -4.38 6.60
N GLU A 196 2.82 -4.87 7.84
CA GLU A 196 2.66 -6.29 8.16
C GLU A 196 1.20 -6.74 8.06
N ALA A 197 0.25 -5.82 8.25
CA ALA A 197 -1.19 -6.10 8.10
C ALA A 197 -1.61 -6.15 6.63
N PHE A 198 -0.89 -5.43 5.76
CA PHE A 198 -1.27 -5.22 4.37
C PHE A 198 -1.34 -6.52 3.56
N ASP A 199 -0.42 -7.45 3.79
CA ASP A 199 -0.34 -8.73 3.07
C ASP A 199 -0.85 -9.92 3.90
N CYS A 200 -1.45 -9.68 5.06
CA CYS A 200 -1.91 -10.74 5.96
C CYS A 200 -3.36 -11.14 5.69
N ALA A 201 -3.65 -12.42 5.84
CA ALA A 201 -5.01 -12.96 5.72
C ALA A 201 -5.83 -12.78 7.00
N CYS A 202 -5.16 -12.61 8.15
CA CYS A 202 -5.82 -12.50 9.45
C CYS A 202 -4.99 -11.66 10.42
N VAL A 203 -5.68 -10.84 11.22
CA VAL A 203 -5.08 -10.10 12.35
C VAL A 203 -5.68 -10.59 13.66
N ALA A 204 -4.84 -11.11 14.56
CA ALA A 204 -5.17 -11.42 15.94
C ALA A 204 -4.66 -10.31 16.85
N VAL A 205 -5.44 -9.93 17.86
CA VAL A 205 -5.12 -8.80 18.75
C VAL A 205 -5.19 -9.24 20.21
N GLY A 206 -4.09 -9.08 20.94
CA GLY A 206 -3.97 -9.40 22.35
C GLY A 206 -3.68 -8.18 23.21
N SER A 207 -4.54 -7.90 24.19
CA SER A 207 -4.32 -6.85 25.17
C SER A 207 -4.75 -7.31 26.56
N PRO A 208 -3.98 -7.05 27.63
CA PRO A 208 -4.55 -7.06 28.97
C PRO A 208 -5.58 -5.92 29.12
N THR A 209 -6.48 -6.05 30.10
CA THR A 209 -7.33 -4.94 30.53
C THR A 209 -6.53 -4.02 31.46
N ILE A 210 -6.49 -2.73 31.14
CA ILE A 210 -5.94 -1.68 32.00
C ILE A 210 -6.98 -0.58 32.13
N ASN A 211 -7.34 -0.18 33.36
CA ASN A 211 -8.32 0.87 33.61
C ASN A 211 -9.65 0.70 32.85
N ALA A 212 -10.18 -0.53 32.82
CA ALA A 212 -11.38 -0.90 32.07
C ALA A 212 -11.32 -0.68 30.53
N THR A 213 -10.11 -0.60 29.96
CA THR A 213 -9.87 -0.47 28.52
C THR A 213 -8.72 -1.37 28.05
N VAL A 214 -8.40 -1.32 26.76
CA VAL A 214 -7.21 -1.94 26.14
C VAL A 214 -5.95 -1.12 26.41
N MET A 215 -4.77 -1.72 26.19
CA MET A 215 -3.51 -1.01 26.25
C MET A 215 -3.48 0.15 25.23
N PRO A 216 -2.92 1.33 25.59
CA PRO A 216 -2.87 2.48 24.69
C PRO A 216 -2.19 2.19 23.34
N SER A 217 -1.14 1.38 23.33
CA SER A 217 -0.43 1.00 22.09
C SER A 217 -1.32 0.17 21.15
N ILE A 218 -2.16 -0.71 21.71
CA ILE A 218 -3.16 -1.48 20.96
C ILE A 218 -4.25 -0.57 20.42
N HIS A 219 -4.72 0.38 21.23
CA HIS A 219 -5.69 1.37 20.77
C HIS A 219 -5.16 2.19 19.59
N ALA A 220 -3.89 2.65 19.67
CA ALA A 220 -3.24 3.38 18.59
C ALA A 220 -3.07 2.52 17.33
N ALA A 221 -2.63 1.27 17.46
CA ALA A 221 -2.50 0.33 16.34
C ALA A 221 -3.85 0.10 15.64
N LEU A 222 -4.91 -0.19 16.40
CA LEU A 222 -6.25 -0.36 15.85
C LEU A 222 -6.79 0.92 15.21
N GLY A 223 -6.51 2.08 15.81
CA GLY A 223 -6.88 3.38 15.27
C GLY A 223 -6.19 3.69 13.95
N TYR A 224 -4.91 3.34 13.83
CA TYR A 224 -4.10 3.55 12.63
C TYR A 224 -4.51 2.62 11.48
N LEU A 225 -4.86 1.37 11.80
CA LEU A 225 -5.34 0.40 10.82
C LEU A 225 -6.77 0.70 10.30
N LYS A 226 -7.50 1.66 10.89
CA LYS A 226 -8.86 2.01 10.44
C LYS A 226 -8.86 2.40 8.95
N GLY A 227 -9.69 1.72 8.17
CA GLY A 227 -9.77 1.84 6.72
C GLY A 227 -9.91 0.46 6.07
N ASP A 228 -9.77 0.40 4.74
CA ASP A 228 -9.98 -0.82 3.97
C ASP A 228 -9.02 -1.96 4.37
N ILE A 229 -7.82 -1.69 4.90
CA ILE A 229 -6.84 -2.75 5.26
C ILE A 229 -7.38 -3.64 6.39
N PHE A 230 -7.83 -3.05 7.51
CA PHE A 230 -8.34 -3.83 8.63
C PHE A 230 -9.67 -4.52 8.32
N GLN A 231 -10.56 -3.82 7.63
CA GLN A 231 -11.85 -4.40 7.23
C GLN A 231 -11.65 -5.60 6.28
N ARG A 232 -10.74 -5.49 5.31
CA ARG A 232 -10.39 -6.61 4.43
C ARG A 232 -9.82 -7.81 5.18
N ALA A 233 -8.87 -7.58 6.09
CA ALA A 233 -8.28 -8.67 6.88
C ALA A 233 -9.32 -9.39 7.76
N GLN A 234 -10.31 -8.65 8.28
CA GLN A 234 -11.44 -9.25 9.01
C GLN A 234 -12.35 -10.07 8.11
N GLU A 235 -12.73 -9.54 6.95
CA GLU A 235 -13.63 -10.21 5.99
C GLU A 235 -12.99 -11.49 5.44
N LEU A 236 -11.73 -11.43 5.02
CA LEU A 236 -10.99 -12.56 4.47
C LEU A 236 -10.70 -13.63 5.55
N GLY A 237 -10.29 -13.20 6.74
CA GLY A 237 -10.06 -14.10 7.87
C GLY A 237 -11.32 -14.85 8.29
N ALA A 238 -12.48 -14.17 8.28
CA ALA A 238 -13.76 -14.81 8.55
C ALA A 238 -14.14 -15.84 7.48
N GLU A 239 -13.90 -15.53 6.20
CA GLU A 239 -14.18 -16.45 5.10
C GLU A 239 -13.29 -17.70 5.12
N LEU A 240 -11.97 -17.51 5.28
CA LEU A 240 -11.02 -18.62 5.41
C LEU A 240 -11.33 -19.48 6.65
N GLY A 241 -11.71 -18.84 7.76
CA GLY A 241 -12.15 -19.54 8.97
C GLY A 241 -13.41 -20.39 8.74
N ARG A 242 -14.40 -19.87 7.99
CA ARG A 242 -15.60 -20.65 7.61
C ARG A 242 -15.23 -21.85 6.75
N GLN A 243 -14.39 -21.67 5.73
CA GLN A 243 -13.97 -22.74 4.83
C GLN A 243 -13.21 -23.85 5.58
N ALA A 244 -12.32 -23.47 6.51
CA ALA A 244 -11.60 -24.42 7.36
C ALA A 244 -12.56 -25.21 8.26
N LEU A 245 -13.54 -24.56 8.88
CA LEU A 245 -14.56 -25.22 9.71
C LEU A 245 -15.44 -26.18 8.89
N GLU A 246 -15.79 -25.84 7.65
CA GLU A 246 -16.55 -26.74 6.78
C GLU A 246 -15.74 -27.97 6.35
N LYS A 247 -14.44 -27.80 6.12
CA LYS A 247 -13.54 -28.92 5.81
C LYS A 247 -13.39 -29.85 7.00
N ALA A 248 -13.18 -29.31 8.19
CA ALA A 248 -13.04 -30.09 9.43
C ALA A 248 -14.31 -30.86 9.82
N LYS A 249 -15.50 -30.42 9.38
CA LYS A 249 -16.77 -31.16 9.58
C LYS A 249 -16.95 -32.35 8.64
N LYS A 250 -16.13 -32.46 7.59
CA LYS A 250 -16.19 -33.53 6.58
C LYS A 250 -15.14 -34.63 6.82
N GLU A 251 -14.23 -34.41 7.77
CA GLU A 251 -13.21 -35.35 8.26
C GLU A 251 -13.68 -35.99 9.57
#